data_AF-A0A959ZRI8-F1
#
_entry.id   AF-A0A959ZRI8-F1
#
_cell.length_a   1.000
_cell.length_b   1.000
_cell.length_c   1.000
_cell.angle_alpha   90.00
_cell.angle_beta   90.00
_cell.angle_gamma   90.00
#
_symmetry.space_group_name_H-M   'P 1'
#
loop_
_entity.id
_entity.type
_entity.pdbx_description
1 polymer ?
#
loop_
_entity_poly.entity_id
_entity_poly.type
_entity_poly.pdbx_seq_one_letter_code
_entity_poly.pdbx_strand_id
1 'polypeptide(L)' 'MRKKNPETHEEKLEYLRELRDAAINSASAEAVEKHHAKGKLTARERIGKLLDPGSFEELDTF' A
#
# COMPACT_ATOMS: atom_id res chain seq x y z
N MET A 1 17.04 -2.66 15.00
CA MET A 1 16.86 -4.08 15.34
C MET A 1 16.36 -4.79 14.09
N ARG A 2 17.04 -5.83 13.58
CA ARG A 2 16.44 -6.65 12.52
C ARG A 2 15.21 -7.33 13.12
N LYS A 3 14.02 -7.10 12.56
CA LYS A 3 12.83 -7.91 12.89
C LYS A 3 13.23 -9.37 12.74
N LYS A 4 12.84 -10.20 13.71
CA LYS A 4 13.06 -11.66 13.70
C LYS A 4 12.64 -12.17 12.33
N ASN A 5 13.53 -12.90 11.65
CA ASN A 5 13.22 -13.46 10.35
C ASN A 5 12.00 -14.39 10.51
N PRO A 6 10.95 -14.30 9.69
CA PRO A 6 9.81 -15.18 9.83
C PRO A 6 10.22 -16.61 9.47
N GLU A 7 10.01 -17.54 10.39
CA GLU A 7 10.48 -18.92 10.27
C GLU A 7 9.34 -19.85 9.84
N THR A 8 8.16 -19.70 10.43
CA THR A 8 6.99 -20.54 10.11
C THR A 8 6.25 -20.05 8.85
N HIS A 9 5.39 -20.91 8.30
CA HIS A 9 4.53 -20.52 7.18
C HIS A 9 3.60 -19.34 7.55
N GLU A 10 3.00 -19.39 8.73
CA GLU A 10 2.09 -18.35 9.24
C GLU A 10 2.83 -17.02 9.45
N GLU A 11 4.03 -17.06 10.04
CA GLU A 11 4.86 -15.87 10.22
C GLU A 11 5.25 -15.25 8.87
N LYS A 12 5.55 -16.05 7.84
CA LYS A 12 5.88 -15.57 6.49
C LYS A 12 4.68 -14.92 5.81
N LEU A 13 3.50 -15.52 5.96
CA LEU A 13 2.26 -14.93 5.44
C LEU A 13 1.97 -13.58 6.10
N GLU A 14 2.12 -13.50 7.42
CA GLU A 14 1.89 -12.25 8.14
C GLU A 14 2.91 -11.18 7.74
N TYR A 15 4.17 -11.55 7.60
CA TYR A 15 5.21 -10.64 7.12
C TYR A 15 4.89 -10.08 5.71
N LEU A 16 4.39 -10.90 4.79
CA LEU A 16 3.95 -10.44 3.47
C LEU A 16 2.75 -9.48 3.54
N ARG A 17 1.83 -9.68 4.49
CA ARG A 17 0.72 -8.74 4.73
C ARG A 17 1.24 -7.41 5.26
N GLU A 18 2.16 -7.42 6.22
CA GLU A 18 2.79 -6.20 6.74
C GLU A 18 3.48 -5.40 5.63
N LEU A 19 4.24 -6.07 4.74
CA LEU A 19 4.89 -5.41 3.61
C LEU A 19 3.89 -4.78 2.64
N ARG A 20 2.80 -5.49 2.33
CA ARG A 20 1.73 -4.98 1.47
C ARG A 20 1.06 -3.75 2.09
N ASP A 21 0.74 -3.79 3.38
CA ASP A 21 0.10 -2.68 4.08
C ASP A 21 1.03 -1.46 4.15
N ALA A 22 2.33 -1.68 4.37
CA ALA A 22 3.33 -0.61 4.36
C ALA A 22 3.48 0.03 2.96
N ALA A 23 3.43 -0.76 1.89
CA ALA A 23 3.49 -0.26 0.52
C ALA A 23 2.23 0.56 0.16
N ILE A 24 1.04 0.09 0.55
CA ILE A 24 -0.23 0.79 0.35
C ILE A 24 -0.24 2.13 1.09
N ASN A 25 0.26 2.15 2.33
CA ASN A 25 0.26 3.32 3.21
C ASN A 25 1.63 4.01 3.29
N SER A 26 2.38 3.99 2.18
CA SER A 26 3.75 4.52 2.13
C SER A 26 3.84 6.04 2.26
N ALA A 27 2.76 6.76 1.95
CA ALA A 27 2.67 8.20 2.17
C ALA A 27 2.19 8.50 3.60
N SER A 28 2.78 9.52 4.25
CA SER A 28 2.26 10.00 5.53
C SER A 28 0.86 10.58 5.36
N ALA A 29 0.03 10.45 6.39
CA ALA A 29 -1.31 11.04 6.41
C ALA A 29 -1.27 12.55 6.08
N GLU A 30 -0.28 13.28 6.62
CA GLU A 30 -0.09 14.71 6.32
C GLU A 30 0.15 14.97 4.82
N ALA A 31 0.94 14.13 4.14
CA ALA A 31 1.22 14.28 2.72
C ALA A 31 -0.05 13.99 1.88
N VAL A 32 -0.86 13.03 2.29
CA VAL A 32 -2.15 12.69 1.67
C VAL A 32 -3.11 13.88 1.80
N GLU A 33 -3.31 14.40 3.02
CA GLU A 33 -4.16 15.55 3.29
C GLU A 33 -3.72 16.79 2.51
N LYS A 34 -2.42 17.07 2.45
CA LYS A 34 -1.88 18.18 1.65
C LYS A 34 -2.14 17.99 0.15
N HIS A 35 -2.20 16.76 -0.33
CA HIS A 35 -2.53 16.47 -1.73
C HIS A 35 -4.02 16.73 -2.00
N HIS A 36 -4.89 16.25 -1.11
CA HIS A 36 -6.34 16.47 -1.17
C HIS A 36 -6.71 17.95 -1.04
N ALA A 37 -6.05 18.70 -0.14
CA ALA A 37 -6.26 20.14 0.03
C ALA A 37 -5.95 20.95 -1.25
N LYS A 38 -5.16 20.40 -2.17
CA LYS A 38 -4.91 20.98 -3.51
C LYS A 38 -5.94 20.56 -4.55
N GLY A 39 -7.02 19.87 -4.15
CA GLY A 39 -8.02 19.29 -5.04
C GLY A 39 -7.51 18.10 -5.86
N LYS A 40 -6.43 17.44 -5.43
CA LYS A 40 -5.81 16.34 -6.18
C LYS A 40 -6.03 15.02 -5.48
N LEU A 41 -6.29 13.99 -6.27
CA LEU A 41 -6.35 12.59 -5.82
C LEU A 41 -4.96 11.97 -5.75
N THR A 42 -4.75 11.06 -4.80
CA THR A 42 -3.54 10.23 -4.71
C THR A 42 -3.42 9.31 -5.93
N ALA A 43 -2.24 8.70 -6.14
CA ALA A 43 -2.04 7.79 -7.26
C ALA A 43 -3.02 6.61 -7.23
N ARG A 44 -3.19 5.94 -6.08
CA ARG A 44 -4.14 4.82 -5.92
C ARG A 44 -5.59 5.25 -6.09
N GLU A 45 -5.97 6.44 -5.62
CA GLU A 45 -7.32 6.98 -5.84
C GLU A 45 -7.63 7.23 -7.33
N ARG A 46 -6.64 7.67 -8.10
CA ARG A 46 -6.81 7.85 -9.55
C ARG A 46 -6.99 6.52 -10.25
N ILE A 47 -6.21 5.51 -9.89
CA ILE A 47 -6.35 4.14 -10.42
C ILE A 47 -7.75 3.61 -10.12
N GLY A 48 -8.22 3.72 -8.88
CA GLY A 48 -9.55 3.26 -8.47
C GLY A 48 -10.72 4.00 -9.12
N LYS A 49 -10.50 5.23 -9.62
CA LYS A 49 -11.50 5.95 -10.43
C LYS A 49 -11.47 5.59 -11.91
N LEU A 50 -10.33 5.12 -12.42
CA LEU A 50 -10.13 4.86 -13.84
C LEU A 50 -10.52 3.43 -14.24
N LEU A 51 -10.21 2.46 -13.38
CA LEU A 51 -10.36 1.04 -13.68
C LEU A 51 -11.63 0.47 -13.07
N ASP A 52 -12.11 -0.64 -13.66
CA ASP A 52 -13.23 -1.37 -13.11
C ASP A 52 -12.88 -1.96 -11.73
N PRO A 53 -13.82 -1.97 -10.78
CA PRO A 53 -13.56 -2.55 -9.46
C PRO A 53 -13.08 -4.00 -9.53
N GLY A 54 -11.95 -4.28 -8.91
CA GLY A 54 -11.34 -5.61 -8.88
C GLY A 54 -10.50 -5.97 -10.12
N SER A 55 -10.38 -5.08 -11.12
CA SER A 55 -9.58 -5.36 -12.32
C SER A 55 -8.10 -4.96 -12.18
N PHE A 56 -7.73 -4.25 -11.11
CA PHE A 56 -6.36 -3.75 -10.93
C PHE A 56 -5.45 -4.81 -10.31
N GLU A 57 -4.38 -5.16 -11.03
CA GLU A 57 -3.29 -6.00 -10.54
C GLU A 57 -2.00 -5.17 -10.48
N GLU A 58 -1.42 -5.07 -9.30
CA GLU A 58 -0.25 -4.24 -9.03
C GLU A 58 1.04 -5.05 -9.17
N LEU A 59 1.99 -4.55 -9.96
CA LEU A 59 3.31 -5.14 -10.13
C LEU A 59 4.33 -4.40 -9.25
N ASP A 60 5.39 -5.10 -8.85
CA ASP A 60 6.53 -4.55 -8.09
C ASP A 60 6.14 -3.75 -6.82
N THR A 61 5.18 -4.28 -6.04
CA THR A 61 4.61 -3.56 -4.89
C THR A 61 5.54 -3.49 -3.67
N PHE A 62 6.43 -4.46 -3.47
CA PHE A 62 7.36 -4.53 -2.33
C PHE A 62 8.61 -5.36 -2.64
#